data_AF-A0A6Y2ZLQ0-F1
#
_entry.id   AF-A0A6Y2ZLQ0-F1
#
_cell.length_a   1.000
_cell.length_b   1.000
_cell.length_c   1.000
_cell.angle_alpha   90.00
_cell.angle_beta   90.00
_cell.angle_gamma   90.00
#
_symmetry.space_group_name_H-M   'P 1'
#
loop_
_entity.id
_entity.type
_entity.pdbx_description
1 polymer ?
#
loop_
_entity_poly.entity_id
_entity_poly.type
_entity_poly.pdbx_seq_one_letter_code
_entity_poly.pdbx_strand_id
1 'polypeptide(L)'
;ISDIMEKTIYGYKGFIDATHKIIKEKLGVLCLSKIPNNHLMWSHYAQNHTGIMFEIDIEKLKECTVIANTLKKIKYTEQFPEITFEIIKGMNEELFPEEAKKLFEALLLTKQEIWNYENEYRSIIPIKNLAENGLFSLPKECFKSVTLGCAMQEQDR
;
A
#
# COMPACT_ATOMS: atom_id res chain seq x y z
N ILE A 1 2.36 12.64 -35.00
CA ILE A 1 1.95 11.48 -34.17
C ILE A 1 3.04 11.12 -33.16
N SER A 2 4.30 10.94 -33.58
CA SER A 2 5.45 10.68 -32.68
C SER A 2 5.65 11.74 -31.57
N ASP A 3 5.64 13.02 -31.92
CA ASP A 3 5.89 14.12 -30.96
C ASP A 3 4.75 14.28 -29.91
N ILE A 4 3.51 13.93 -30.27
CA ILE A 4 2.38 13.89 -29.34
C ILE A 4 2.51 12.70 -28.40
N MET A 5 2.87 11.52 -28.92
CA MET A 5 3.09 10.34 -28.10
C MET A 5 4.24 10.53 -27.11
N GLU A 6 5.34 11.15 -27.55
CA GLU A 6 6.48 11.47 -26.71
C GLU A 6 6.10 12.44 -25.58
N LYS A 7 5.41 13.54 -25.89
CA LYS A 7 4.90 14.49 -24.88
C LYS A 7 3.93 13.84 -23.89
N THR A 8 3.06 12.95 -24.36
CA THR A 8 2.15 12.18 -23.48
C THR A 8 2.92 11.24 -22.56
N ILE A 9 3.96 10.56 -23.03
CA ILE A 9 4.82 9.70 -22.21
C ILE A 9 5.58 10.51 -21.15
N TYR A 10 6.15 11.66 -21.53
CA TYR A 10 6.83 12.55 -20.57
C TYR A 10 5.87 13.10 -19.51
N GLY A 11 4.66 13.52 -19.91
CA GLY A 11 3.62 13.96 -18.99
C GLY A 11 3.20 12.87 -18.00
N TYR A 12 3.01 11.64 -18.50
CA TYR A 12 2.68 10.47 -17.68
C TYR A 12 3.80 10.14 -16.68
N LYS A 13 5.05 10.15 -17.12
CA LYS A 13 6.21 9.93 -16.23
C LYS A 13 6.30 11.00 -15.15
N GLY A 14 6.16 12.27 -15.51
CA GLY A 14 6.17 13.38 -14.55
C GLY A 14 5.06 13.26 -13.50
N PHE A 15 3.87 12.79 -13.90
CA PHE A 15 2.78 12.51 -12.98
C PHE A 15 3.11 11.36 -12.01
N ILE A 16 3.65 10.23 -12.50
CA ILE A 16 4.08 9.12 -11.66
C ILE A 16 5.14 9.58 -10.65
N ASP A 17 6.15 10.30 -11.12
CA ASP A 17 7.25 10.76 -10.27
C ASP A 17 6.74 11.71 -9.17
N ALA A 18 5.82 12.62 -9.52
CA ALA A 18 5.23 13.54 -8.56
C ALA A 18 4.32 12.84 -7.54
N THR A 19 3.51 11.87 -7.97
CA THR A 19 2.65 11.09 -7.05
C THR A 19 3.47 10.20 -6.13
N HIS A 20 4.50 9.52 -6.63
CA HIS A 20 5.44 8.77 -5.81
C HIS A 20 6.13 9.65 -4.77
N LYS A 21 6.57 10.85 -5.18
CA LYS A 21 7.16 11.83 -4.27
C LYS A 21 6.19 12.21 -3.16
N ILE A 22 4.95 12.57 -3.50
CA ILE A 22 3.91 12.93 -2.53
C ILE A 22 3.66 11.78 -1.54
N ILE A 23 3.48 10.55 -2.03
CA ILE A 23 3.22 9.39 -1.17
C ILE A 23 4.39 9.18 -0.22
N LYS A 24 5.63 9.17 -0.73
CA LYS A 24 6.84 8.94 0.06
C LYS A 24 7.08 10.03 1.11
N GLU A 25 6.79 11.28 0.79
CA GLU A 25 7.06 12.44 1.66
C GLU A 25 5.90 12.74 2.62
N LYS A 26 4.69 12.22 2.37
CA LYS A 26 3.50 12.57 3.17
C LYS A 26 2.84 11.41 3.88
N LEU A 27 3.09 10.16 3.49
CA LEU A 27 2.27 9.03 3.95
C LEU A 27 3.11 7.82 4.36
N GLY A 28 2.64 7.11 5.37
CA GLY A 28 3.00 5.74 5.68
C GLY A 28 1.87 4.79 5.27
N VAL A 29 2.23 3.63 4.72
CA VAL A 29 1.27 2.62 4.25
C VAL A 29 1.59 1.28 4.88
N LEU A 30 0.62 0.70 5.58
CA LEU A 30 0.67 -0.66 6.09
C LEU A 30 -0.22 -1.54 5.20
N CYS A 31 0.36 -2.52 4.53
CA CYS A 31 -0.35 -3.50 3.70
C CYS A 31 -0.50 -4.82 4.47
N LEU A 32 -1.73 -5.34 4.53
CA LEU A 32 -2.09 -6.58 5.21
C LEU A 32 -2.89 -7.48 4.27
N SER A 33 -2.88 -8.78 4.53
CA SER A 33 -3.70 -9.76 3.80
C SER A 33 -4.46 -10.66 4.76
N LYS A 34 -5.61 -11.16 4.31
CA LYS A 34 -6.39 -12.20 5.01
C LYS A 34 -5.98 -13.63 4.65
N ILE A 35 -5.09 -13.82 3.67
CA ILE A 35 -4.75 -15.14 3.14
C ILE A 35 -3.30 -15.50 3.51
N PRO A 36 -3.07 -16.22 4.61
CA PRO A 36 -1.71 -16.51 5.08
C PRO A 36 -0.99 -17.60 4.28
N ASN A 37 -1.72 -18.40 3.49
CA ASN A 37 -1.20 -19.61 2.83
C ASN A 37 -1.27 -19.55 1.29
N ASN A 38 -1.23 -18.35 0.70
CA ASN A 38 -1.18 -18.20 -0.75
C ASN A 38 0.26 -18.34 -1.27
N HIS A 39 0.53 -19.37 -2.07
CA HIS A 39 1.86 -19.64 -2.62
C HIS A 39 2.43 -18.48 -3.45
N LEU A 40 1.61 -17.76 -4.23
CA LEU A 40 2.07 -16.59 -4.99
C LEU A 40 2.52 -15.47 -4.04
N MET A 41 1.80 -15.26 -2.94
CA MET A 41 2.21 -14.26 -1.94
C MET A 41 3.53 -14.63 -1.28
N TRP A 42 3.74 -15.90 -0.94
CA TRP A 42 5.03 -16.37 -0.41
C TRP A 42 6.17 -16.24 -1.42
N SER A 43 5.89 -16.41 -2.72
CA SER A 43 6.88 -16.13 -3.75
C SER A 43 7.25 -14.65 -3.82
N HIS A 44 6.25 -13.76 -3.86
CA HIS A 44 6.46 -12.33 -4.07
C HIS A 44 6.98 -11.58 -2.84
N TYR A 45 6.43 -11.85 -1.66
CA TYR A 45 6.66 -11.03 -0.46
C TYR A 45 7.54 -11.71 0.60
N ALA A 46 7.76 -13.02 0.50
CA ALA A 46 8.58 -13.77 1.44
C ALA A 46 9.84 -14.35 0.78
N GLN A 47 10.48 -13.56 -0.08
CA GLN A 47 11.75 -13.89 -0.74
C GLN A 47 11.75 -15.31 -1.36
N ASN A 48 10.75 -15.62 -2.21
CA ASN A 48 10.61 -16.96 -2.78
C ASN A 48 10.51 -18.09 -1.74
N HIS A 49 9.59 -17.94 -0.77
CA HIS A 49 9.33 -18.92 0.29
C HIS A 49 10.47 -19.12 1.33
N THR A 50 11.50 -18.26 1.35
CA THR A 50 12.57 -18.34 2.37
C THR A 50 12.38 -17.33 3.51
N GLY A 51 11.47 -16.38 3.37
CA GLY A 51 11.22 -15.31 4.35
C GLY A 51 10.26 -15.71 5.47
N ILE A 52 9.72 -14.69 6.15
CA ILE A 52 8.77 -14.83 7.26
C ILE A 52 7.49 -14.04 7.01
N MET A 53 6.43 -14.41 7.70
CA MET A 53 5.17 -13.68 7.74
C MET A 53 4.77 -13.42 9.19
N PHE A 54 4.40 -12.17 9.50
CA PHE A 54 3.81 -11.81 10.79
C PHE A 54 2.28 -11.86 10.70
N GLU A 55 1.64 -12.62 11.59
CA GLU A 55 0.20 -12.54 11.78
C GLU A 55 -0.12 -11.43 12.79
N ILE A 56 -0.99 -10.52 12.38
CA ILE A 56 -1.44 -9.39 13.22
C ILE A 56 -2.83 -9.69 13.77
N ASP A 57 -2.99 -9.58 15.09
CA ASP A 57 -4.29 -9.56 15.75
C ASP A 57 -4.93 -8.19 15.53
N ILE A 58 -6.00 -8.16 14.73
CA ILE A 58 -6.69 -6.92 14.36
C ILE A 58 -7.44 -6.29 15.54
N GLU A 59 -7.93 -7.09 16.49
CA GLU A 59 -8.60 -6.53 17.67
C GLU A 59 -7.58 -5.87 18.59
N LYS A 60 -6.41 -6.49 18.79
CA LYS A 60 -5.29 -5.86 19.50
C LYS A 60 -4.75 -4.62 18.78
N LEU A 61 -4.68 -4.67 17.45
CA LEU A 61 -4.29 -3.51 16.66
C LEU A 61 -5.24 -2.32 16.88
N LYS A 62 -6.56 -2.56 16.94
CA LYS A 62 -7.57 -1.53 17.24
C LYS A 62 -7.47 -0.99 18.67
N GLU A 63 -7.24 -1.87 19.65
CA GLU A 63 -7.08 -1.48 21.06
C GLU A 63 -5.85 -0.59 21.26
N CYS A 64 -4.74 -0.95 20.61
CA CYS A 64 -3.44 -0.35 20.91
C CYS A 64 -3.03 0.78 19.97
N THR A 65 -3.66 0.93 18.79
CA THR A 65 -3.19 1.86 17.76
C THR A 65 -4.31 2.53 16.97
N VAL A 66 -4.08 3.80 16.59
CA VAL A 66 -4.99 4.53 15.70
C VAL A 66 -4.89 4.07 14.24
N ILE A 67 -3.84 3.33 13.86
CA ILE A 67 -3.64 2.88 12.46
C ILE A 67 -4.74 1.93 12.01
N ALA A 68 -5.33 1.16 12.94
CA ALA A 68 -6.43 0.26 12.67
C ALA A 68 -7.68 0.99 12.16
N ASN A 69 -7.90 2.23 12.59
CA ASN A 69 -9.07 3.04 12.19
C ASN A 69 -9.01 3.46 10.72
N THR A 70 -7.83 3.37 10.11
CA THR A 70 -7.61 3.72 8.69
C THR A 70 -7.61 2.50 7.77
N LEU A 71 -7.84 1.30 8.32
CA LEU A 71 -7.77 0.04 7.57
C LEU A 71 -8.92 -0.05 6.56
N LYS A 72 -8.57 -0.05 5.28
CA LYS A 72 -9.52 -0.12 4.17
C LYS A 72 -9.21 -1.33 3.29
N LYS A 73 -10.26 -1.98 2.80
CA LYS A 73 -10.12 -3.06 1.81
C LYS A 73 -9.71 -2.47 0.46
N ILE A 74 -8.79 -3.12 -0.24
CA ILE A 74 -8.43 -2.73 -1.60
C ILE A 74 -9.58 -3.04 -2.56
N LYS A 75 -9.85 -2.09 -3.45
CA LYS A 75 -10.75 -2.25 -4.59
C LYS A 75 -9.95 -2.85 -5.75
N TYR A 76 -10.36 -4.04 -6.18
CA TYR A 76 -9.81 -4.67 -7.37
C TYR A 76 -10.63 -4.28 -8.60
N THR A 77 -9.95 -4.10 -9.73
CA THR A 77 -10.57 -3.66 -10.98
C THR A 77 -9.75 -4.11 -12.17
N GLU A 78 -10.43 -4.50 -13.25
CA GLU A 78 -9.79 -4.82 -14.54
C GLU A 78 -9.30 -3.56 -15.26
N GLN A 79 -10.05 -2.46 -15.11
CA GLN A 79 -9.72 -1.16 -15.70
C GLN A 79 -9.07 -0.28 -14.64
N PHE A 80 -7.91 0.29 -14.96
CA PHE A 80 -7.30 1.27 -14.08
C PHE A 80 -8.21 2.51 -13.94
N PRO A 81 -8.22 3.16 -12.76
CA PRO A 81 -9.00 4.38 -12.59
C PRO A 81 -8.52 5.45 -13.58
N GLU A 82 -9.46 6.05 -14.30
CA GLU A 82 -9.15 7.17 -15.19
C GLU A 82 -8.71 8.37 -14.37
N ILE A 83 -7.45 8.78 -14.54
CA ILE A 83 -6.91 9.97 -13.90
C ILE A 83 -7.29 11.18 -14.76
N THR A 84 -8.44 11.76 -14.45
CA THR A 84 -8.93 12.98 -15.12
C THR A 84 -8.22 14.22 -14.59
N PHE A 85 -8.30 15.33 -15.33
CA PHE A 85 -7.77 16.62 -14.87
C PHE A 85 -8.34 17.05 -13.51
N GLU A 86 -9.62 16.76 -13.25
CA GLU A 86 -10.25 17.01 -11.95
C GLU A 86 -9.56 16.23 -10.82
N ILE A 87 -9.21 14.97 -11.05
CA ILE A 87 -8.50 14.16 -10.05
C ILE A 87 -7.07 14.67 -9.84
N ILE A 88 -6.40 15.15 -10.90
CA ILE A 88 -5.05 15.71 -10.82
C ILE A 88 -4.98 16.97 -9.94
N LYS A 89 -6.05 17.79 -9.89
CA LYS A 89 -6.11 18.94 -8.97
C LYS A 89 -5.86 18.54 -7.51
N GLY A 90 -6.23 17.32 -7.14
CA GLY A 90 -5.99 16.73 -5.83
C GLY A 90 -4.50 16.61 -5.44
N MET A 91 -3.56 16.84 -6.35
CA MET A 91 -2.14 17.00 -6.00
C MET A 91 -1.91 18.20 -5.08
N ASN A 92 -2.79 19.20 -5.11
CA ASN A 92 -2.80 20.32 -4.17
C ASN A 92 -3.95 20.15 -3.16
N GLU A 93 -3.68 19.36 -2.12
CA GLU A 93 -4.63 19.04 -1.03
C GLU A 93 -5.17 20.27 -0.29
N GLU A 94 -4.37 21.33 -0.16
CA GLU A 94 -4.80 22.55 0.54
C GLU A 94 -5.92 23.29 -0.20
N LEU A 95 -5.84 23.30 -1.54
CA LEU A 95 -6.84 23.96 -2.40
C LEU A 95 -7.98 23.02 -2.81
N PHE A 96 -7.72 21.72 -2.93
CA PHE A 96 -8.63 20.72 -3.48
C PHE A 96 -8.71 19.46 -2.61
N PRO A 97 -9.23 19.55 -1.37
CA PRO A 97 -9.20 18.45 -0.41
C PRO A 97 -10.06 17.24 -0.82
N GLU A 98 -11.19 17.46 -1.50
CA GLU A 98 -12.07 16.38 -1.96
C GLU A 98 -11.46 15.63 -3.16
N GLU A 99 -10.83 16.36 -4.09
CA GLU A 99 -10.10 15.78 -5.20
C GLU A 99 -8.85 15.05 -4.71
N ALA A 100 -8.16 15.57 -3.70
CA ALA A 100 -7.01 14.90 -3.08
C ALA A 100 -7.42 13.56 -2.48
N LYS A 101 -8.56 13.50 -1.77
CA LYS A 101 -9.12 12.24 -1.28
C LYS A 101 -9.38 11.26 -2.42
N LYS A 102 -10.04 11.67 -3.51
CA LYS A 102 -10.29 10.82 -4.68
C LYS A 102 -9.00 10.33 -5.33
N LEU A 103 -8.01 11.20 -5.47
CA LEU A 103 -6.69 10.87 -6.00
C LEU A 103 -6.00 9.81 -5.11
N PHE A 104 -6.01 9.99 -3.79
CA PHE A 104 -5.42 9.00 -2.88
C PHE A 104 -6.15 7.67 -2.90
N GLU A 105 -7.49 7.65 -2.98
CA GLU A 105 -8.25 6.41 -3.10
C GLU A 105 -7.94 5.68 -4.42
N ALA A 106 -7.84 6.43 -5.52
CA ALA A 106 -7.45 5.87 -6.82
C ALA A 106 -6.02 5.30 -6.81
N LEU A 107 -5.06 5.99 -6.20
CA LEU A 107 -3.64 5.58 -6.21
C LEU A 107 -3.32 4.49 -5.18
N LEU A 108 -3.87 4.58 -3.96
CA LEU A 108 -3.45 3.76 -2.83
C LEU A 108 -4.45 2.66 -2.47
N LEU A 109 -5.72 2.76 -2.90
CA LEU A 109 -6.76 1.79 -2.54
C LEU A 109 -7.32 1.02 -3.73
N THR A 110 -6.73 1.19 -4.91
CA THR A 110 -7.12 0.48 -6.13
C THR A 110 -5.97 -0.40 -6.62
N LYS A 111 -6.28 -1.62 -7.05
CA LYS A 111 -5.30 -2.57 -7.60
C LYS A 111 -5.91 -3.34 -8.77
N GLN A 112 -5.06 -3.84 -9.66
CA GLN A 112 -5.46 -4.66 -10.79
C GLN A 112 -6.11 -5.98 -10.33
N GLU A 113 -7.18 -6.40 -11.02
CA GLU A 113 -7.97 -7.61 -10.69
C GLU A 113 -7.12 -8.88 -10.61
N ILE A 114 -6.06 -8.99 -11.42
CA ILE A 114 -5.14 -10.15 -11.37
C ILE A 114 -4.52 -10.36 -9.99
N TRP A 115 -4.43 -9.32 -9.15
CA TRP A 115 -3.89 -9.39 -7.79
C TRP A 115 -4.96 -9.64 -6.70
N ASN A 116 -6.22 -9.85 -7.07
CA ASN A 116 -7.32 -10.06 -6.12
C ASN A 116 -7.08 -11.25 -5.17
N TYR A 117 -6.25 -12.22 -5.57
CA TYR A 117 -5.83 -13.34 -4.71
C TYR A 117 -5.11 -12.91 -3.43
N GLU A 118 -4.58 -11.69 -3.36
CA GLU A 118 -3.94 -11.16 -2.15
C GLU A 118 -4.95 -10.85 -1.05
N ASN A 119 -6.22 -10.58 -1.37
CA ASN A 119 -7.22 -10.12 -0.39
C ASN A 119 -6.69 -8.99 0.51
N GLU A 120 -5.99 -8.03 -0.11
CA GLU A 120 -5.26 -6.95 0.53
C GLU A 120 -6.17 -5.93 1.24
N TYR A 121 -5.70 -5.47 2.39
CA TYR A 121 -6.19 -4.32 3.14
C TYR A 121 -5.02 -3.37 3.37
N ARG A 122 -5.27 -2.06 3.31
CA ARG A 122 -4.26 -1.04 3.60
C ARG A 122 -4.73 -0.07 4.67
N SER A 123 -3.83 0.24 5.60
CA SER A 123 -3.95 1.42 6.46
C SER A 123 -3.02 2.50 5.92
N ILE A 124 -3.51 3.74 5.89
CA ILE A 124 -2.77 4.90 5.38
C ILE A 124 -2.75 5.95 6.48
N ILE A 125 -1.55 6.36 6.90
CA ILE A 125 -1.37 7.36 7.95
C ILE A 125 -0.48 8.51 7.48
N PRO A 126 -0.70 9.74 8.00
CA PRO A 126 0.18 10.87 7.72
C PRO A 126 1.62 10.61 8.19
N ILE A 127 2.61 11.14 7.48
CA ILE A 127 4.03 11.00 7.82
C ILE A 127 4.37 11.53 9.21
N LYS A 128 3.63 12.54 9.71
CA LYS A 128 3.78 13.08 11.08
C LYS A 128 3.49 12.06 12.18
N ASN A 129 2.83 10.94 11.84
CA ASN A 129 2.55 9.83 12.74
C ASN A 129 3.62 8.73 12.68
N LEU A 130 4.65 8.88 11.82
CA LEU A 130 5.79 7.98 11.73
C LEU A 130 6.94 8.50 12.60
N ALA A 131 7.83 7.61 13.00
CA ALA A 131 9.10 7.97 13.61
C ALA A 131 10.03 8.64 12.58
N GLU A 132 11.13 9.24 13.05
CA GLU A 132 12.10 9.95 12.19
C GLU A 132 12.69 9.08 11.07
N ASN A 133 12.75 7.76 11.28
CA ASN A 133 13.19 6.79 10.28
C ASN A 133 12.11 6.44 9.24
N GLY A 134 10.94 7.07 9.29
CA GLY A 134 9.81 6.82 8.39
C GLY A 134 9.02 5.54 8.70
N LEU A 135 9.21 4.93 9.87
CA LEU A 135 8.51 3.71 10.27
C LEU A 135 7.44 3.98 11.33
N PHE A 136 6.39 3.16 11.32
CA PHE A 136 5.41 3.11 12.40
C PHE A 136 5.72 1.94 13.32
N SER A 137 5.84 2.20 14.62
CA SER A 137 6.08 1.13 15.60
C SER A 137 4.77 0.46 15.98
N LEU A 138 4.62 -0.81 15.61
CA LEU A 138 3.52 -1.64 16.07
C LEU A 138 3.81 -2.20 17.48
N PRO A 139 2.89 -2.06 18.46
CA PRO A 139 3.02 -2.71 19.75
C PRO A 139 3.16 -4.23 19.61
N LYS A 140 4.01 -4.84 20.45
CA LYS A 140 4.28 -6.29 20.40
C LYS A 140 3.01 -7.13 20.59
N GLU A 141 2.05 -6.59 21.35
CA GLU A 141 0.76 -7.21 21.65
C GLU A 141 -0.11 -7.39 20.41
N CYS A 142 0.18 -6.66 19.32
CA CYS A 142 -0.52 -6.80 18.05
C CYS A 142 -0.04 -8.04 17.26
N PHE A 143 1.12 -8.60 17.57
CA PHE A 143 1.67 -9.75 16.84
C PHE A 143 1.17 -11.04 17.48
N LYS A 144 0.46 -11.84 16.69
CA LYS A 144 -0.14 -13.10 17.13
C LYS A 144 0.77 -14.30 16.86
N SER A 145 1.41 -14.34 15.69
CA SER A 145 2.28 -15.45 15.31
C SER A 145 3.32 -15.01 14.26
N VAL A 146 4.37 -15.82 14.12
CA VAL A 146 5.33 -15.73 13.03
C VAL A 146 5.33 -17.05 12.29
N THR A 147 5.14 -17.01 10.98
CA THR A 147 5.22 -18.18 10.11
C THR A 147 6.52 -18.13 9.33
N LEU A 148 7.28 -19.24 9.33
CA LEU A 148 8.50 -19.40 8.54
C LEU A 148 8.17 -19.97 7.17
N GLY A 149 8.85 -19.47 6.14
CA GLY A 149 8.71 -19.96 4.77
C GLY A 149 9.19 -21.41 4.62
N CYS A 150 8.49 -22.19 3.80
CA CYS A 150 8.76 -23.62 3.64
C CYS A 150 10.13 -23.94 3.01
N ALA A 151 10.76 -22.98 2.32
CA ALA A 151 12.08 -23.11 1.74
C ALA A 151 13.19 -22.50 2.62
N MET A 152 12.86 -22.06 3.84
CA MET A 152 13.83 -21.52 4.80
C MET A 152 14.85 -22.61 5.20
N GLN A 153 16.13 -22.25 5.09
CA GLN A 153 17.26 -23.12 5.46
C GLN A 153 17.30 -23.34 6.97
N GLU A 154 17.75 -24.50 7.40
CA GLU A 154 17.76 -24.88 8.83
C GLU A 154 18.58 -23.93 9.69
N GLN A 155 19.67 -23.39 9.16
CA GLN A 155 20.52 -22.40 9.84
C GLN A 155 19.83 -21.05 10.10
N ASP A 156 18.77 -20.74 9.35
CA ASP A 156 18.02 -19.48 9.42
C ASP A 156 16.69 -19.63 10.17
N ARG A 157 16.40 -20.83 10.70
CA ARG A 157 15.18 -21.15 11.47
C ARG A 157 15.28 -20.75 12.94
#